data_AF-A0A2M8Z2Y8-F1
#
_entry.id   AF-A0A2M8Z2Y8-F1
#
_cell.length_a   1.000
_cell.length_b   1.000
_cell.length_c   1.000
_cell.angle_alpha   90.00
_cell.angle_beta   90.00
_cell.angle_gamma   90.00
#
_symmetry.space_group_name_H-M   'P 1'
#
loop_
_entity.id
_entity.type
_entity.pdbx_description
1 polymer ?
#
loop_
_entity_poly.entity_id
_entity_poly.type
_entity_poly.pdbx_seq_one_letter_code
_entity_poly.pdbx_strand_id
1 'polypeptide(L)' 'MSREALKNLIELVPEQDIETLFRVIVKFVPGDIADQDEIEAIVAAKRDIEENGTVSHKDINWD' A
#
# COMPACT_ATOMS: atom_id res chain seq x y z
N MET A 1 -0.58 -2.65 -23.83
CA MET A 1 -1.82 -3.38 -23.47
C MET A 1 -3.01 -2.55 -23.90
N SER A 2 -3.88 -3.06 -24.77
CA SER A 2 -5.10 -2.35 -25.18
C SER A 2 -6.22 -2.56 -24.15
N ARG A 3 -7.23 -1.68 -24.15
CA ARG A 3 -8.42 -1.81 -23.29
C ARG A 3 -9.14 -3.14 -23.54
N GLU A 4 -9.27 -3.58 -24.80
CA GLU A 4 -9.84 -4.89 -25.13
C GLU A 4 -9.06 -6.05 -24.51
N ALA A 5 -7.72 -6.03 -24.58
CA ALA A 5 -6.91 -7.11 -24.02
C ALA A 5 -7.09 -7.24 -22.50
N LEU A 6 -7.25 -6.12 -21.79
CA LEU A 6 -7.51 -6.11 -20.35
C LEU A 6 -8.90 -6.69 -20.01
N LYS A 7 -9.92 -6.34 -20.80
CA LYS A 7 -11.28 -6.84 -20.60
C LYS A 7 -11.34 -8.36 -20.74
N ASN A 8 -10.69 -8.90 -21.77
CA ASN A 8 -10.63 -10.35 -22.01
C ASN A 8 -9.88 -11.08 -20.89
N LEU A 9 -8.89 -10.45 -20.25
CA LEU A 9 -8.16 -11.04 -19.12
C LEU A 9 -9.02 -11.15 -17.86
N ILE A 10 -9.89 -10.16 -17.59
CA ILE A 10 -10.79 -10.18 -16.42
C ILE A 10 -11.79 -11.34 -16.51
N GLU A 11 -12.30 -11.65 -17.71
CA GLU A 11 -13.22 -12.76 -17.94
C GLU A 11 -12.59 -14.16 -17.71
N LEU A 12 -11.26 -14.25 -17.68
CA LEU A 12 -10.52 -15.48 -17.42
C LEU A 12 -10.17 -15.69 -15.94
N VAL A 13 -10.45 -14.69 -15.08
CA VAL A 13 -10.17 -14.77 -13.65
C VAL A 13 -11.23 -15.65 -12.96
N PRO A 14 -10.82 -16.65 -12.15
CA PRO A 14 -11.75 -17.41 -11.33
C PRO A 14 -12.54 -16.50 -10.38
N GLU A 15 -13.84 -16.76 -10.21
CA GLU A 15 -14.73 -15.88 -9.42
C GLU A 15 -14.25 -15.67 -7.97
N GLN A 16 -13.65 -16.70 -7.37
CA GLN A 16 -13.04 -16.65 -6.04
C GLN A 16 -11.91 -15.61 -5.90
N ASP A 17 -11.23 -15.28 -7.01
CA ASP A 17 -10.07 -14.39 -7.05
C ASP A 17 -10.46 -12.94 -7.45
N ILE A 18 -11.69 -12.72 -7.95
CA ILE A 18 -12.19 -11.40 -8.38
C ILE A 18 -12.20 -10.40 -7.23
N GLU A 19 -12.68 -10.81 -6.05
CA GLU A 19 -12.74 -9.94 -4.86
C GLU A 19 -11.35 -9.47 -4.44
N THR A 20 -10.35 -10.35 -4.50
CA THR A 20 -8.96 -10.01 -4.19
C THR A 20 -8.40 -9.02 -5.20
N LEU A 21 -8.59 -9.26 -6.49
CA LEU A 21 -8.14 -8.34 -7.54
C LEU A 21 -8.82 -6.97 -7.43
N PHE A 22 -10.13 -6.93 -7.14
CA PHE A 22 -10.86 -5.69 -6.93
C PHE A 22 -10.26 -4.87 -5.79
N ARG A 23 -10.02 -5.48 -4.61
CA ARG A 23 -9.38 -4.80 -3.47
C ARG A 23 -8.00 -4.26 -3.81
N VAL A 24 -7.22 -5.02 -4.59
CA VAL A 24 -5.89 -4.58 -5.02
C VAL A 24 -6.00 -3.37 -5.94
N ILE A 25 -6.87 -3.40 -6.95
CA ILE A 25 -7.03 -2.29 -7.90
C ILE A 25 -7.49 -1.02 -7.19
N VAL A 26 -8.42 -1.13 -6.24
CA VAL A 26 -8.91 0.02 -5.46
C VAL A 26 -7.77 0.71 -4.70
N LYS A 27 -6.79 -0.04 -4.17
CA LYS A 27 -5.61 0.54 -3.49
C LYS A 27 -4.70 1.36 -4.40
N PHE A 28 -4.77 1.16 -5.72
CA PHE A 28 -3.99 1.93 -6.70
C PHE A 28 -4.76 3.11 -7.28
N VAL A 29 -6.04 3.29 -6.92
CA VAL A 29 -6.76 4.52 -7.19
C VAL A 29 -6.19 5.58 -6.24
N PRO A 30 -5.62 6.69 -6.75
CA PRO A 30 -5.07 7.71 -5.88
C PRO A 30 -6.18 8.27 -4.98
N GLY A 31 -5.98 8.19 -3.68
CA GLY A 31 -6.80 8.89 -2.70
C GLY A 31 -6.37 10.35 -2.61
N ASP A 32 -7.35 11.24 -2.41
CA ASP A 32 -7.07 12.67 -2.17
C ASP A 32 -6.60 12.94 -0.73
N ILE A 33 -6.99 12.08 0.20
CA ILE A 33 -6.75 12.21 1.65
C ILE A 33 -6.35 10.83 2.18
N ALA A 34 -5.37 10.79 3.08
CA ALA A 34 -4.97 9.58 3.77
C ALA A 34 -6.12 9.06 4.67
N ASP A 35 -6.25 7.75 4.76
CA ASP A 35 -7.22 7.13 5.67
C ASP A 35 -6.82 7.39 7.13
N GLN A 36 -7.80 7.26 8.04
CA GLN A 36 -7.60 7.59 9.45
C GLN A 36 -6.51 6.74 10.12
N ASP A 37 -6.42 5.45 9.79
CA ASP A 37 -5.39 4.54 10.27
C ASP A 37 -4.00 4.90 9.73
N GLU A 38 -3.91 5.37 8.49
CA GLU A 38 -2.66 5.88 7.92
C GLU A 38 -2.19 7.16 8.63
N ILE A 39 -3.12 8.07 8.94
CA ILE A 39 -2.83 9.29 9.72
C ILE A 39 -2.33 8.90 11.12
N GLU A 40 -2.99 7.96 11.78
CA GLU A 40 -2.61 7.46 13.10
C GLU A 40 -1.23 6.81 13.09
N ALA A 41 -0.92 6.02 12.06
CA ALA A 41 0.41 5.42 11.88
C ALA A 41 1.51 6.48 11.73
N ILE A 42 1.26 7.56 10.98
CA ILE A 42 2.21 8.67 10.83
C ILE A 42 2.41 9.39 12.17
N VAL A 43 1.34 9.64 12.93
CA VAL A 43 1.42 10.30 14.25
C VAL A 43 2.20 9.43 15.24
N ALA A 44 1.93 8.13 15.28
CA ALA A 44 2.64 7.18 16.11
C ALA A 44 4.13 7.14 15.77
N ALA A 45 4.48 7.08 14.48
CA ALA A 45 5.87 7.10 14.02
C ALA A 45 6.60 8.39 14.42
N LYS A 46 5.96 9.56 14.28
CA LYS A 46 6.56 10.83 14.70
C LYS A 46 6.86 10.87 16.19
N ARG A 47 5.91 10.39 17.00
CA ARG A 47 6.07 10.30 18.45
C ARG A 47 7.22 9.37 18.83
N ASP A 48 7.31 8.20 18.18
CA ASP A 48 8.39 7.24 18.40
C ASP A 48 9.76 7.85 18.07
N ILE A 49 9.87 8.60 16.96
CA ILE A 49 11.09 9.33 16.59
C ILE A 49 11.48 10.39 17.62
N GLU A 50 10.50 11.11 18.19
CA GLU A 50 10.75 12.12 19.22
C GLU A 50 11.18 11.50 20.56
N GLU A 51 10.57 10.38 20.96
CA GLU A 51 10.84 9.71 22.23
C GLU A 51 12.13 8.86 22.19
N ASN A 52 12.34 8.12 21.09
CA ASN A 52 13.38 7.09 20.98
C ASN A 52 14.50 7.47 20.00
N GLY A 53 14.33 8.54 19.23
CA GLY A 53 15.28 8.95 18.20
C GLY A 53 15.22 8.06 16.96
N THR A 54 16.19 8.25 16.06
CA THR A 54 16.41 7.37 14.89
C THR A 54 17.89 7.05 14.77
N VAL A 55 18.20 5.90 14.16
CA VAL A 55 19.57 5.53 13.81
C VAL A 55 19.82 5.87 12.34
N SER A 56 20.99 6.44 12.06
CA SER A 56 21.43 6.64 10.68
C SER A 56 21.56 5.29 9.98
N HIS A 57 21.14 5.20 8.71
CA HIS A 57 21.30 3.99 7.90
C HIS A 57 22.76 3.48 7.87
N LYS A 58 23.73 4.40 7.96
CA LYS A 58 25.17 4.09 7.95
C LYS A 58 25.67 3.49 9.26
N ASP A 59 24.94 3.67 10.35
CA ASP A 59 25.33 3.22 11.69
C ASP A 59 24.68 1.87 12.04
N ILE A 60 23.87 1.30 11.13
CA ILE A 60 23.30 -0.04 11.28
C ILE A 60 24.36 -1.08 10.87
N ASN A 61 24.67 -2.02 11.78
CA ASN A 61 25.46 -3.20 11.43
C ASN A 61 24.56 -4.18 10.66
N TRP A 62 24.80 -4.33 9.35
CA TRP A 62 24.03 -5.18 8.45
C TRP A 62 24.58 -6.62 8.36
N ASP A 63 25.78 -6.86 8.88
CA ASP A 63 26.47 -8.16 8.87
C ASP A 63 25.95 -9.13 9.95
#